data_AF-I8W590-F1
#
_entry.id   AF-I8W590-F1
#
_cell.length_a   1.000
_cell.length_b   1.000
_cell.length_c   1.000
_cell.angle_alpha   90.00
_cell.angle_beta   90.00
_cell.angle_gamma   90.00
#
_symmetry.space_group_name_H-M   'P 1'
#
loop_
_entity.id
_entity.type
_entity.pdbx_description
1 polymer ?
#
loop_
_entity_poly.entity_id
_entity_poly.type
_entity_poly.pdbx_seq_one_letter_code
_entity_poly.pdbx_strand_id
1 'polypeptide(L)'
;DSGVLNIDSATFYELRKDIVTPQPLIDSIFKGNVDTLLSHFFDDNGFIAFELSYDEEKYLIDILYRNKILVNIACESGYLYIDN
;
A
#
# COMPACT_ATOMS: atom_id res chain seq x y z
N ASP A 1 4.48 -13.40 26.20
CA ASP A 1 5.05 -13.24 24.86
C ASP A 1 5.92 -12.01 24.78
N SER A 2 7.14 -12.16 24.27
CA SER A 2 8.07 -11.05 24.03
C SER A 2 7.77 -10.26 22.75
N GLY A 3 6.75 -10.64 21.97
CA GLY A 3 6.47 -10.05 20.66
C GLY A 3 7.56 -10.34 19.61
N VAL A 4 8.48 -11.26 19.91
CA VAL A 4 9.59 -11.63 19.03
C VAL A 4 9.27 -12.96 18.34
N LEU A 5 9.28 -12.95 17.01
CA LEU A 5 9.18 -14.16 16.18
C LEU A 5 10.59 -14.66 15.84
N ASN A 6 10.95 -15.85 16.34
CA ASN A 6 12.20 -16.50 15.95
C ASN A 6 12.02 -17.19 14.59
N ILE A 7 12.81 -16.77 13.61
CA ILE A 7 12.80 -17.32 12.25
C ILE A 7 14.24 -17.62 11.80
N ASP A 8 14.40 -18.58 10.90
CA ASP A 8 15.68 -18.85 10.26
C ASP A 8 16.05 -17.73 9.28
N SER A 9 17.32 -17.70 8.87
CA SER A 9 17.84 -16.66 8.00
C SER A 9 17.16 -16.64 6.63
N ALA A 10 16.85 -17.80 6.03
CA ALA A 10 16.22 -17.86 4.71
C ALA A 10 14.81 -17.27 4.77
N THR A 11 14.02 -17.65 5.79
CA THR A 11 12.70 -17.06 6.04
C THR A 11 12.80 -15.55 6.28
N PHE A 12 13.79 -15.07 7.04
CA PHE A 12 14.02 -13.63 7.23
C PHE A 12 14.36 -12.90 5.91
N TYR A 13 15.18 -13.51 5.05
CA TYR A 13 15.57 -12.94 3.76
C TYR A 13 14.39 -12.78 2.80
N GLU A 14 13.38 -13.65 2.89
CA GLU A 14 12.15 -13.50 2.13
C GLU A 14 11.25 -12.43 2.76
N LEU A 15 10.96 -12.52 4.06
CA LEU A 15 10.09 -11.57 4.76
C LEU A 15 10.59 -10.12 4.68
N ARG A 16 11.92 -9.89 4.70
CA ARG A 16 12.46 -8.53 4.63
C ARG A 16 12.16 -7.83 3.30
N LYS A 17 11.86 -8.58 2.22
CA LYS A 17 11.46 -8.00 0.93
C LYS A 17 10.07 -7.39 0.99
N ASP A 18 9.27 -7.80 1.97
CA ASP A 18 7.90 -7.34 2.18
C ASP A 18 7.79 -6.33 3.32
N ILE A 19 8.92 -5.88 3.89
CA ILE A 19 8.92 -4.76 4.84
C ILE A 19 8.46 -3.52 4.08
N VAL A 20 7.32 -3.00 4.52
CA VAL A 20 6.79 -1.73 4.04
C VAL A 20 7.59 -0.61 4.70
N THR A 21 8.13 0.30 3.89
CA THR A 21 8.87 1.47 4.36
C THR A 21 8.14 2.76 3.98
N PRO A 22 8.16 3.80 4.82
CA PRO A 22 7.52 5.08 4.50
C PRO A 22 8.05 5.68 3.21
N GLN A 23 7.14 6.18 2.37
CA GLN A 23 7.47 6.79 1.08
C GLN A 23 7.18 8.31 1.14
N PRO A 24 8.19 9.17 0.94
CA PRO A 24 8.04 10.63 1.11
C PRO A 24 6.95 11.27 0.26
N LEU A 25 6.75 10.79 -0.98
CA LEU A 25 5.69 11.29 -1.86
C LEU A 25 4.31 11.04 -1.25
N ILE A 26 4.05 9.80 -0.84
CA ILE A 26 2.78 9.38 -0.26
C ILE A 26 2.54 10.10 1.07
N ASP A 27 3.56 10.23 1.93
CA ASP A 27 3.43 10.95 3.20
C ASP A 27 3.08 12.44 3.00
N SER A 28 3.68 13.07 1.99
CA SER A 28 3.40 14.46 1.61
C SER A 28 1.94 14.67 1.18
N ILE A 29 1.31 13.66 0.60
CA ILE A 29 -0.09 13.71 0.18
C ILE A 29 -1.02 13.33 1.32
N PHE A 30 -0.72 12.23 2.03
CA PHE A 30 -1.57 11.67 3.08
C PHE A 30 -1.82 12.67 4.21
N LYS A 31 -0.76 13.24 4.81
CA LYS A 31 -0.87 14.18 5.96
C LYS A 31 -1.86 13.75 7.06
N GLY A 32 -2.10 12.44 7.23
CA GLY A 32 -3.07 11.89 8.18
C GLY A 32 -4.53 11.88 7.73
N ASN A 33 -4.84 12.27 6.49
CA ASN A 33 -6.18 12.28 5.93
C ASN A 33 -6.27 11.31 4.73
N VAL A 34 -7.03 10.22 4.91
CA VAL A 34 -7.21 9.20 3.88
C VAL A 34 -7.97 9.72 2.67
N ASP A 35 -8.92 10.64 2.83
CA ASP A 35 -9.72 11.19 1.72
C ASP A 35 -8.84 11.99 0.74
N THR A 36 -7.81 12.66 1.26
CA THR A 36 -6.83 13.39 0.43
C THR A 36 -6.00 12.43 -0.41
N LEU A 37 -5.67 11.27 0.15
CA LEU A 37 -4.91 10.23 -0.52
C LEU A 37 -5.78 9.50 -1.58
N LEU A 38 -7.03 9.20 -1.26
CA LEU A 38 -8.00 8.64 -2.20
C LEU A 38 -8.22 9.54 -3.41
N SER A 39 -8.61 10.80 -3.17
CA SER A 39 -8.87 11.77 -4.25
C SER A 39 -7.63 12.13 -5.08
N HIS A 40 -6.43 11.89 -4.56
CA HIS A 40 -5.20 12.13 -5.30
C HIS A 40 -4.79 10.95 -6.16
N PHE A 41 -4.87 9.71 -5.65
CA PHE A 41 -4.34 8.54 -6.35
C PHE A 41 -5.38 7.75 -7.14
N PHE A 42 -6.67 7.85 -6.80
CA PHE A 42 -7.73 7.09 -7.44
C PHE A 42 -8.63 7.99 -8.27
N ASP A 43 -9.04 7.50 -9.44
CA ASP A 43 -10.01 8.16 -10.30
C ASP A 43 -11.44 7.98 -9.80
N ASP A 44 -12.41 8.58 -10.49
CA ASP A 44 -13.83 8.49 -10.14
C ASP A 44 -14.38 7.05 -10.22
N ASN A 45 -13.69 6.14 -10.92
CA ASN A 45 -14.03 4.72 -11.01
C ASN A 45 -13.33 3.87 -9.95
N GLY A 46 -12.55 4.50 -9.06
CA GLY A 46 -11.80 3.82 -8.01
C GLY A 46 -10.51 3.15 -8.49
N PHE A 47 -10.03 3.41 -9.72
CA PHE A 47 -8.77 2.87 -10.23
C PHE A 47 -7.61 3.81 -9.95
N ILE A 48 -6.41 3.26 -9.77
CA ILE A 48 -5.22 4.09 -9.64
C ILE A 48 -5.00 4.92 -10.92
N ALA A 49 -4.84 6.23 -10.74
CA ALA A 49 -4.74 7.21 -11.84
C ALA A 49 -3.29 7.56 -12.21
N PHE A 50 -2.31 7.03 -11.47
CA PHE A 50 -0.89 7.35 -11.60
C PHE A 50 -0.02 6.11 -11.51
N GLU A 51 1.11 6.12 -12.21
CA GLU A 51 2.15 5.10 -12.02
C GLU A 51 2.89 5.37 -10.70
N LEU A 52 2.96 4.33 -9.86
CA LEU A 52 3.74 4.32 -8.63
C LEU A 52 4.88 3.32 -8.78
N SER A 53 5.99 3.57 -8.09
CA SER A 53 6.98 2.53 -7.89
C SER A 53 6.41 1.41 -7.01
N TYR A 54 7.01 0.23 -7.07
CA TYR A 54 6.58 -0.92 -6.27
C TYR A 54 6.59 -0.66 -4.75
N ASP A 55 7.55 0.12 -4.25
CA ASP A 55 7.62 0.50 -2.83
C ASP A 55 6.54 1.53 -2.46
N GLU A 56 6.18 2.42 -3.38
CA GLU A 56 5.04 3.33 -3.24
C GLU A 56 3.71 2.59 -3.23
N GLU A 57 3.48 1.64 -4.15
CA GLU A 57 2.28 0.80 -4.12
C GLU A 57 2.14 0.03 -2.80
N LYS A 58 3.22 -0.60 -2.34
CA LYS A 58 3.27 -1.30 -1.05
C LYS A 58 2.87 -0.39 0.11
N TYR A 59 3.44 0.81 0.17
CA TYR A 59 3.15 1.74 1.26
C TYR A 59 1.74 2.33 1.17
N LEU A 60 1.25 2.60 -0.05
CA LEU A 60 -0.11 3.05 -0.30
C LEU A 60 -1.12 2.00 0.21
N ILE A 61 -0.95 0.73 -0.18
CA ILE A 61 -1.78 -0.39 0.26
C ILE A 61 -1.77 -0.50 1.78
N ASP A 62 -0.61 -0.38 2.43
CA ASP A 62 -0.49 -0.44 3.89
C ASP A 62 -1.23 0.71 4.60
N ILE A 63 -1.17 1.94 4.08
CA ILE A 63 -1.98 3.05 4.62
C ILE A 63 -3.48 2.76 4.46
N LEU A 64 -3.91 2.34 3.27
CA LEU A 64 -5.32 2.06 2.99
C LEU A 64 -5.87 0.94 3.88
N TYR A 65 -5.11 -0.15 4.02
CA TYR A 65 -5.46 -1.26 4.90
C TYR A 65 -5.59 -0.85 6.38
N ARG A 66 -4.66 -0.02 6.87
CA ARG A 66 -4.73 0.54 8.25
C ARG A 66 -5.98 1.41 8.44
N ASN A 67 -6.45 2.07 7.38
CA ASN A 67 -7.68 2.87 7.36
C ASN A 67 -8.94 2.06 6.96
N LYS A 68 -8.87 0.73 6.91
CA LYS A 68 -10.00 -0.18 6.61
C LYS A 68 -10.56 -0.04 5.20
N ILE A 69 -9.72 0.38 4.26
CA ILE A 69 -10.04 0.42 2.83
C ILE A 69 -9.37 -0.78 2.18
N LEU A 70 -10.18 -1.60 1.50
CA LEU A 70 -9.70 -2.76 0.77
C LEU A 70 -9.29 -2.34 -0.64
N VAL A 71 -8.12 -2.81 -1.05
CA VAL A 71 -7.58 -2.60 -2.39
C VAL A 71 -7.57 -3.95 -3.10
N ASN A 72 -8.09 -3.97 -4.31
CA ASN A 72 -8.12 -5.12 -5.19
C ASN A 72 -7.23 -4.89 -6.42
N ILE A 73 -6.97 -5.96 -7.17
CA ILE A 73 -6.22 -5.91 -8.43
C ILE A 73 -7.14 -6.35 -9.55
N ALA A 74 -7.27 -5.53 -10.58
CA ALA A 74 -8.02 -5.91 -11.78
C ALA A 74 -7.24 -6.99 -12.54
N CYS A 75 -7.88 -8.12 -12.81
CA CYS A 75 -7.21 -9.30 -13.36
C CYS A 75 -6.65 -9.04 -14.77
N GLU A 76 -7.32 -8.20 -15.54
CA GLU A 76 -7.01 -7.93 -16.94
C GLU A 76 -5.88 -6.91 -17.12
N SER A 77 -5.85 -5.88 -16.27
CA SER A 77 -4.89 -4.77 -16.39
C SER A 77 -3.74 -4.85 -15.39
N GLY A 78 -3.92 -5.57 -14.27
CA GLY A 78 -3.01 -5.56 -13.14
C GLY A 78 -3.08 -4.28 -12.30
N TYR A 79 -3.98 -3.34 -12.62
CA TYR A 79 -4.10 -2.09 -11.87
C TYR A 79 -4.81 -2.29 -10.53
N LEU A 80 -4.37 -1.52 -9.54
CA LEU A 80 -5.02 -1.41 -8.25
C LEU A 80 -6.34 -0.65 -8.39
N TYR A 81 -7.36 -1.12 -7.70
CA TYR A 81 -8.62 -0.41 -7.55
C TYR A 81 -9.21 -0.59 -6.16
N ILE A 82 -10.08 0.33 -5.76
CA ILE A 82 -10.88 0.26 -4.54
C ILE A 82 -12.35 0.06 -4.92
N ASP A 83 -13.06 -0.74 -4.13
CA ASP A 83 -14.51 -0.84 -4.26
C ASP A 83 -15.15 0.43 -3.66
N ASN A 84 -16.00 1.09 -4.44
CA ASN A 84 -16.81 2.25 -3.98
C ASN A 84 -17.97 1.82 -3.06
#